data_AF-A0A0R1XFR2-F1
#
_entry.id   AF-A0A0R1XFR2-F1
#
_cell.length_a   1.000
_cell.length_b   1.000
_cell.length_c   1.000
_cell.angle_alpha   90.00
_cell.angle_beta   90.00
_cell.angle_gamma   90.00
#
_symmetry.space_group_name_H-M   'P 1'
#
loop_
_entity.id
_entity.type
_entity.pdbx_description
1 polymer ?
#
loop_
_entity_poly.entity_id
_entity_poly.type
_entity_poly.pdbx_seq_one_letter_code
_entity_poly.pdbx_strand_id
1 'polypeptide(L)'
;MAGKTNDTEDRIIAATIATITKHGSAAISLRQLAQHVGLTTGAFYKHFASKDDLFRAVTVTLSQQLTAQVMPLLAAADTAKEKLCLLGEQLLQASAAQPHVIDFLFFNPQATQQYQPGTDTTDFPLLTLTRQLIAATLAGSASTTPTADFFTRVWSFILGYALLIKNGAAVYDRALLTRTLDQMLV
;
A
#
# COMPACT_ATOMS: atom_id res chain seq x y z
N MET A 1 -6.06 27.50 -17.36
CA MET A 1 -4.65 27.15 -17.03
C MET A 1 -4.54 25.94 -16.08
N ALA A 2 -5.41 24.93 -16.20
CA ALA A 2 -5.42 23.78 -15.27
C ALA A 2 -4.47 22.62 -15.65
N GLY A 3 -3.93 22.60 -16.89
CA GLY A 3 -3.13 21.48 -17.39
C GLY A 3 -1.64 21.50 -17.02
N LYS A 4 -1.10 22.62 -16.49
CA LYS A 4 0.36 22.77 -16.24
C LYS A 4 0.77 22.46 -14.79
N THR A 5 -0.16 22.62 -13.84
CA THR A 5 0.06 22.32 -12.41
C THR A 5 0.09 20.82 -12.16
N ASN A 6 -0.88 20.07 -12.71
CA ASN A 6 -0.89 18.60 -12.63
C ASN A 6 0.38 17.98 -13.22
N ASP A 7 0.82 18.42 -14.39
CA ASP A 7 2.03 17.87 -15.02
C ASP A 7 3.29 18.04 -14.16
N THR A 8 3.39 19.15 -13.42
CA THR A 8 4.54 19.37 -12.52
C THR A 8 4.45 18.51 -11.26
N GLU A 9 3.26 18.37 -10.67
CA GLU A 9 3.01 17.49 -9.52
C GLU A 9 3.26 16.03 -9.88
N ASP A 10 2.76 15.57 -11.03
CA ASP A 10 2.96 14.22 -11.54
C ASP A 10 4.46 13.92 -11.72
N ARG A 11 5.23 14.88 -12.26
CA ARG A 11 6.70 14.75 -12.39
C ARG A 11 7.40 14.68 -11.03
N ILE A 12 6.98 15.47 -10.05
CA ILE A 12 7.52 15.42 -8.69
C ILE A 12 7.20 14.07 -8.03
N ILE A 13 5.96 13.60 -8.15
CA ILE A 13 5.51 12.31 -7.61
C ILE A 13 6.30 11.17 -8.27
N ALA A 14 6.43 11.17 -9.59
CA ALA A 14 7.19 10.17 -10.33
C ALA A 14 8.67 10.13 -9.92
N ALA A 15 9.32 11.30 -9.79
CA ALA A 15 10.70 11.40 -9.30
C ALA A 15 10.84 10.88 -7.86
N THR A 16 9.84 11.13 -7.03
CA THR A 16 9.80 10.67 -5.64
C THR A 16 9.64 9.15 -5.57
N ILE A 17 8.73 8.57 -6.35
CA ILE A 17 8.54 7.11 -6.47
C ILE A 17 9.83 6.45 -6.96
N ALA A 18 10.49 7.01 -7.98
CA ALA A 18 11.76 6.48 -8.49
C ALA A 18 12.85 6.49 -7.40
N THR A 19 12.93 7.58 -6.62
CA THR A 19 13.88 7.68 -5.51
C THR A 19 13.57 6.68 -4.40
N ILE A 20 12.29 6.53 -4.01
CA ILE A 20 11.86 5.51 -3.03
C ILE A 20 12.23 4.12 -3.51
N THR A 21 11.90 3.79 -4.75
CA THR A 21 12.18 2.47 -5.35
C THR A 21 13.66 2.12 -5.22
N LYS A 22 14.55 3.06 -5.55
CA LYS A 22 15.99 2.83 -5.59
C LYS A 22 16.68 2.94 -4.22
N HIS A 23 16.25 3.85 -3.36
CA HIS A 23 17.01 4.28 -2.18
C HIS A 23 16.20 4.31 -0.88
N GLY A 24 14.91 3.97 -0.92
CA GLY A 24 14.02 4.07 0.22
C GLY A 24 13.57 5.51 0.51
N SER A 25 12.55 5.64 1.35
CA SER A 25 11.93 6.93 1.69
C SER A 25 12.80 7.84 2.57
N ALA A 26 13.74 7.25 3.31
CA ALA A 26 14.72 7.99 4.11
C ALA A 26 15.63 8.87 3.24
N ALA A 27 15.87 8.50 1.98
CA ALA A 27 16.69 9.26 1.04
C ALA A 27 15.97 10.50 0.46
N ILE A 28 14.68 10.70 0.74
CA ILE A 28 13.92 11.81 0.17
C ILE A 28 14.33 13.16 0.78
N SER A 29 14.85 14.03 -0.08
CA SER A 29 15.13 15.45 0.18
C SER A 29 14.37 16.33 -0.79
N LEU A 30 13.51 17.22 -0.27
CA LEU A 30 12.71 18.14 -1.11
C LEU A 30 13.59 19.04 -1.98
N ARG A 31 14.74 19.46 -1.46
CA ARG A 31 15.71 20.29 -2.21
C ARG A 31 16.31 19.52 -3.39
N GLN A 32 16.74 18.28 -3.16
CA GLN A 32 17.31 17.45 -4.23
C GLN A 32 16.26 17.07 -5.26
N LEU A 33 15.04 16.75 -4.82
CA LEU A 33 13.91 16.50 -5.72
C LEU A 33 13.60 17.72 -6.59
N ALA A 34 13.49 18.91 -5.99
CA ALA A 34 13.26 20.15 -6.73
C ALA A 34 14.33 20.36 -7.82
N GLN A 35 15.61 20.22 -7.46
CA GLN A 35 16.71 20.32 -8.44
C GLN A 35 16.60 19.26 -9.54
N HIS A 36 16.30 18.01 -9.17
CA HIS A 36 16.17 16.89 -10.11
C HIS A 36 15.06 17.11 -11.13
N VAL A 37 13.93 17.71 -10.72
CA VAL A 37 12.82 18.03 -11.63
C VAL A 37 12.95 19.40 -12.32
N GLY A 38 14.06 20.12 -12.10
CA GLY A 38 14.34 21.42 -12.73
C GLY A 38 13.57 22.59 -12.10
N LEU A 39 13.18 22.47 -10.83
CA LEU A 39 12.48 23.50 -10.07
C LEU A 39 13.39 24.19 -9.06
N THR A 40 13.07 25.44 -8.74
CA THR A 40 13.60 26.09 -7.54
C THR A 40 12.88 25.55 -6.30
N THR A 41 13.51 25.66 -5.13
CA THR A 41 12.88 25.28 -3.86
C THR A 41 11.57 26.05 -3.62
N GLY A 42 11.54 27.35 -3.92
CA GLY A 42 10.31 28.15 -3.80
C GLY A 42 9.20 27.73 -4.76
N ALA A 43 9.55 27.30 -5.98
CA ALA A 43 8.56 26.76 -6.93
C ALA A 43 8.03 25.39 -6.47
N PHE A 44 8.86 24.54 -5.89
CA PHE A 44 8.44 23.26 -5.31
C PHE A 44 7.38 23.44 -4.22
N TYR A 45 7.61 24.38 -3.28
CA TYR A 45 6.69 24.64 -2.18
C TYR A 45 5.32 25.20 -2.61
N LYS A 46 5.16 25.62 -3.88
CA LYS A 46 3.84 25.96 -4.44
C LYS A 46 2.97 24.73 -4.73
N HIS A 47 3.58 23.56 -4.87
CA HIS A 47 2.90 22.29 -5.16
C HIS A 47 2.77 21.44 -3.90
N PHE A 48 3.84 21.33 -3.10
CA PHE A 48 3.82 20.58 -1.85
C PHE A 48 4.34 21.45 -0.72
N ALA A 49 3.47 21.82 0.22
CA ALA A 49 3.84 22.68 1.34
C ALA A 49 4.80 21.99 2.31
N SER A 50 4.78 20.65 2.36
CA SER A 50 5.64 19.85 3.23
C SER A 50 6.04 18.51 2.60
N LYS A 51 6.98 17.81 3.25
CA LYS A 51 7.34 16.43 2.90
C LYS A 51 6.17 15.48 3.16
N ASP A 52 5.32 15.78 4.14
CA ASP A 52 4.15 14.99 4.47
C ASP A 52 3.07 15.10 3.40
N ASP A 53 2.85 16.30 2.84
CA ASP A 53 1.93 16.50 1.72
C ASP A 53 2.38 15.71 0.48
N LEU A 54 3.68 15.75 0.19
CA LEU A 54 4.28 14.93 -0.87
C LEU A 54 4.09 13.43 -0.59
N PHE A 55 4.37 12.99 0.64
CA PHE A 55 4.25 11.58 1.01
C PHE A 55 2.81 11.09 0.92
N ARG A 56 1.83 11.93 1.28
CA ARG A 56 0.41 11.62 1.11
C ARG A 56 0.09 11.43 -0.37
N ALA A 57 0.45 12.39 -1.22
CA ALA A 57 0.21 12.30 -2.67
C ALA A 57 0.84 11.04 -3.27
N VAL A 58 2.11 10.76 -2.94
CA VAL A 58 2.81 9.57 -3.41
C VAL A 58 2.16 8.27 -2.90
N THR A 59 1.70 8.24 -1.65
CA THR A 59 0.99 7.06 -1.09
C THR A 59 -0.32 6.82 -1.82
N VAL A 60 -1.09 7.88 -2.10
CA VAL A 60 -2.33 7.82 -2.89
C VAL A 60 -2.04 7.28 -4.29
N THR A 61 -1.05 7.82 -4.98
CA THR A 61 -0.66 7.38 -6.33
C THR A 61 -0.23 5.90 -6.34
N LEU A 62 0.63 5.48 -5.42
CA LEU A 62 1.06 4.08 -5.33
C LEU A 62 -0.09 3.14 -4.98
N SER A 63 -0.98 3.56 -4.07
CA SER A 63 -2.19 2.81 -3.71
C SER A 63 -3.10 2.60 -4.92
N GLN A 64 -3.31 3.65 -5.73
CA GLN A 64 -4.07 3.58 -6.99
C GLN A 64 -3.40 2.64 -8.00
N GLN A 65 -2.09 2.75 -8.20
CA GLN A 65 -1.33 1.92 -9.14
C GLN A 65 -1.39 0.44 -8.76
N LEU A 66 -1.13 0.10 -7.49
CA LEU A 66 -1.22 -1.27 -7.00
C LEU A 66 -2.63 -1.82 -7.08
N THR A 67 -3.65 -1.01 -6.74
CA THR A 67 -5.05 -1.41 -6.90
C THR A 67 -5.36 -1.74 -8.36
N ALA A 68 -4.97 -0.87 -9.29
CA ALA A 68 -5.18 -1.10 -10.72
C ALA A 68 -4.48 -2.37 -11.25
N GLN A 69 -3.31 -2.71 -10.69
CA GLN A 69 -2.58 -3.93 -11.03
C GLN A 69 -3.28 -5.20 -10.53
N VAL A 70 -3.82 -5.18 -9.31
CA VAL A 70 -4.45 -6.37 -8.71
C VAL A 70 -5.88 -6.58 -9.15
N MET A 71 -6.63 -5.51 -9.48
CA MET A 71 -8.06 -5.60 -9.81
C MET A 71 -8.41 -6.63 -10.90
N PRO A 72 -7.67 -6.72 -12.02
CA PRO A 72 -7.93 -7.76 -13.04
C PRO A 72 -7.73 -9.18 -12.51
N LEU A 73 -6.75 -9.40 -11.63
CA LEU A 73 -6.49 -10.71 -11.02
C LEU A 73 -7.62 -11.11 -10.08
N LEU A 74 -8.14 -10.16 -9.31
CA LEU A 74 -9.25 -10.39 -8.39
C LEU A 74 -10.57 -10.64 -9.10
N ALA A 75 -10.76 -10.10 -10.30
CA ALA A 75 -11.98 -10.30 -11.08
C ALA A 75 -12.20 -11.77 -11.50
N ALA A 76 -11.14 -12.58 -11.53
CA ALA A 76 -11.19 -13.99 -11.89
C ALA A 76 -11.59 -14.92 -10.72
N ALA A 77 -11.64 -14.41 -9.48
CA ALA A 77 -11.97 -15.19 -8.29
C ALA A 77 -13.45 -15.03 -7.90
N ASP A 78 -14.05 -16.12 -7.43
CA ASP A 78 -15.49 -16.18 -7.14
C ASP A 78 -15.84 -15.68 -5.74
N THR A 79 -14.94 -15.89 -4.78
CA THR A 79 -15.20 -15.62 -3.37
C THR A 79 -14.38 -14.46 -2.82
N ALA A 80 -14.92 -13.73 -1.84
CA ALA A 80 -14.18 -12.67 -1.14
C ALA A 80 -12.90 -13.21 -0.48
N LYS A 81 -12.97 -14.43 0.08
CA LYS A 81 -11.81 -15.12 0.68
C LYS A 81 -10.70 -15.36 -0.33
N GLU A 82 -11.05 -15.85 -1.51
CA GLU A 82 -10.08 -16.10 -2.58
C GLU A 82 -9.47 -14.78 -3.09
N LYS A 83 -10.28 -13.73 -3.26
CA LYS A 83 -9.79 -12.39 -3.59
C LYS A 83 -8.83 -11.85 -2.52
N LEU A 84 -9.13 -12.08 -1.24
CA LEU A 84 -8.26 -11.69 -0.14
C LEU A 84 -6.93 -12.46 -0.15
N CYS A 85 -6.96 -13.77 -0.42
CA CYS A 85 -5.76 -14.58 -0.62
C CYS A 85 -4.92 -14.07 -1.79
N LEU A 86 -5.53 -13.80 -2.95
CA LEU A 86 -4.83 -13.28 -4.13
C LEU A 86 -4.22 -11.90 -3.85
N LEU A 87 -4.95 -11.02 -3.17
CA LEU A 87 -4.41 -9.72 -2.74
C LEU A 87 -3.20 -9.90 -1.81
N GLY A 88 -3.31 -10.75 -0.80
CA GLY A 88 -2.20 -11.07 0.10
C GLY A 88 -0.98 -11.64 -0.64
N GLU A 89 -1.18 -12.55 -1.58
CA GLU A 89 -0.14 -13.09 -2.45
C GLU A 89 0.58 -11.99 -3.24
N GLN A 90 -0.18 -11.08 -3.87
CA GLN A 90 0.40 -9.97 -4.63
C GLN A 90 1.23 -9.02 -3.73
N LEU A 91 0.75 -8.73 -2.52
CA LEU A 91 1.49 -7.90 -1.57
C LEU A 91 2.78 -8.58 -1.10
N LEU A 92 2.74 -9.88 -0.81
CA LEU A 92 3.92 -10.64 -0.39
C LEU A 92 4.95 -10.76 -1.52
N GLN A 93 4.53 -11.03 -2.75
CA GLN A 93 5.42 -11.07 -3.92
C GLN A 93 6.03 -9.69 -4.19
N ALA A 94 5.24 -8.62 -4.11
CA ALA A 94 5.72 -7.25 -4.27
C ALA A 94 6.71 -6.87 -3.17
N SER A 95 6.56 -7.37 -1.93
CA SER A 95 7.50 -7.10 -0.84
C SER A 95 8.90 -7.67 -1.11
N ALA A 96 9.01 -8.76 -1.87
CA ALA A 96 10.28 -9.30 -2.32
C ALA A 96 10.84 -8.54 -3.54
N ALA A 97 9.99 -8.18 -4.49
CA ALA A 97 10.40 -7.55 -5.74
C ALA A 97 10.74 -6.05 -5.60
N GLN A 98 10.00 -5.33 -4.75
CA GLN A 98 10.08 -3.88 -4.59
C GLN A 98 9.95 -3.50 -3.10
N PRO A 99 10.88 -3.96 -2.23
CA PRO A 99 10.76 -3.83 -0.78
C PRO A 99 10.60 -2.38 -0.32
N HIS A 100 11.32 -1.43 -0.90
CA HIS A 100 11.21 -0.02 -0.51
C HIS A 100 9.85 0.60 -0.83
N VAL A 101 9.21 0.19 -1.93
CA VAL A 101 7.89 0.70 -2.31
C VAL A 101 6.83 0.16 -1.38
N ILE A 102 6.87 -1.15 -1.09
CA ILE A 102 5.94 -1.79 -0.15
C ILE A 102 6.16 -1.29 1.27
N ASP A 103 7.40 -1.15 1.72
CA ASP A 103 7.71 -0.58 3.03
C ASP A 103 7.22 0.87 3.13
N PHE A 104 7.38 1.67 2.08
CA PHE A 104 6.83 3.02 2.06
C PHE A 104 5.31 2.99 2.16
N LEU A 105 4.63 2.16 1.36
CA LEU A 105 3.17 2.07 1.34
C LEU A 105 2.58 1.58 2.67
N PHE A 106 3.33 0.76 3.43
CA PHE A 106 2.87 0.19 4.69
C PHE A 106 3.24 1.02 5.92
N PHE A 107 4.40 1.68 5.90
CA PHE A 107 5.00 2.23 7.12
C PHE A 107 5.24 3.73 7.10
N ASN A 108 4.98 4.43 5.99
CA ASN A 108 5.07 5.88 6.02
C ASN A 108 3.96 6.49 6.93
N PRO A 109 4.20 7.66 7.56
CA PRO A 109 3.25 8.24 8.52
C PRO A 109 1.85 8.47 7.94
N GLN A 110 1.73 8.80 6.65
CA GLN A 110 0.44 9.05 6.00
C GLN A 110 -0.35 7.76 5.79
N ALA A 111 0.33 6.62 5.62
CA ALA A 111 -0.29 5.30 5.51
C ALA A 111 -0.71 4.75 6.87
N THR A 112 0.19 4.79 7.87
CA THR A 112 -0.07 4.17 9.18
C THR A 112 -1.17 4.86 9.97
N GLN A 113 -1.35 6.18 9.79
CA GLN A 113 -2.48 6.93 10.33
C GLN A 113 -3.84 6.35 9.86
N GLN A 114 -3.88 5.70 8.70
CA GLN A 114 -5.11 5.13 8.14
C GLN A 114 -5.49 3.77 8.73
N TYR A 115 -4.64 3.13 9.54
CA TYR A 115 -4.94 1.78 10.05
C TYR A 115 -5.92 1.77 11.22
N GLN A 116 -6.15 2.90 11.88
CA GLN A 116 -7.11 2.98 12.97
C GLN A 116 -8.53 2.63 12.49
N PRO A 117 -9.33 1.90 13.29
CA PRO A 117 -10.73 1.63 12.94
C PRO A 117 -11.51 2.93 12.71
N GLY A 118 -12.36 2.96 11.70
CA GLY A 118 -13.23 4.11 11.40
C GLY A 118 -12.57 5.28 10.64
N THR A 119 -11.29 5.17 10.29
CA THR A 119 -10.63 6.14 9.41
C THR A 119 -11.22 6.12 8.00
N ASP A 120 -11.35 7.30 7.41
CA ASP A 120 -11.67 7.44 5.98
C ASP A 120 -10.47 6.98 5.15
N THR A 121 -10.72 6.03 4.25
CA THR A 121 -9.69 5.47 3.38
C THR A 121 -9.95 5.76 1.91
N THR A 122 -10.90 6.66 1.59
CA THR A 122 -11.34 6.93 0.21
C THR A 122 -10.19 7.29 -0.73
N ASP A 123 -9.19 8.03 -0.23
CA ASP A 123 -8.00 8.39 -1.00
C ASP A 123 -6.99 7.22 -1.17
N PHE A 124 -7.16 6.12 -0.43
CA PHE A 124 -6.24 4.98 -0.35
C PHE A 124 -6.93 3.69 -0.82
N PRO A 125 -7.21 3.54 -2.13
CA PRO A 125 -8.05 2.48 -2.68
C PRO A 125 -7.57 1.06 -2.35
N LEU A 126 -6.26 0.83 -2.21
CA LEU A 126 -5.73 -0.50 -1.85
C LEU A 126 -6.15 -0.91 -0.43
N LEU A 127 -6.10 0.03 0.52
CA LEU A 127 -6.51 -0.21 1.90
C LEU A 127 -8.04 -0.33 1.99
N THR A 128 -8.78 0.50 1.23
CA THR A 128 -10.24 0.37 1.10
C THR A 128 -10.62 -1.02 0.59
N LEU A 129 -9.99 -1.48 -0.50
CA LEU A 129 -10.20 -2.81 -1.07
C LEU A 129 -9.88 -3.90 -0.05
N THR A 130 -8.75 -3.77 0.67
CA THR A 130 -8.35 -4.72 1.71
C THR A 130 -9.43 -4.82 2.80
N ARG A 131 -9.91 -3.69 3.32
CA ARG A 131 -10.98 -3.65 4.33
C ARG A 131 -12.29 -4.24 3.82
N GLN A 132 -12.66 -3.96 2.57
CA GLN A 132 -13.86 -4.51 1.95
C GLN A 132 -13.78 -6.03 1.80
N LEU A 133 -12.64 -6.57 1.35
CA LEU A 133 -12.45 -8.00 1.20
C LEU A 133 -12.44 -8.72 2.56
N ILE A 134 -11.84 -8.12 3.58
CA ILE A 134 -11.85 -8.64 4.96
C ILE A 134 -13.28 -8.69 5.50
N ALA A 135 -14.04 -7.60 5.38
CA ALA A 135 -15.44 -7.55 5.81
C ALA A 135 -16.31 -8.58 5.07
N ALA A 136 -16.17 -8.69 3.74
CA ALA A 136 -16.92 -9.64 2.92
C ALA A 136 -16.53 -11.10 3.21
N THR A 137 -15.25 -11.37 3.49
CA THR A 137 -14.77 -12.71 3.87
C THR A 137 -15.37 -13.14 5.21
N LEU A 138 -15.39 -12.23 6.20
CA LEU A 138 -15.96 -12.49 7.51
C LEU A 138 -17.48 -12.71 7.44
N ALA A 139 -18.19 -11.88 6.66
CA ALA A 139 -19.64 -12.01 6.46
C ALA A 139 -20.06 -13.32 5.78
N GLY A 140 -19.17 -13.92 4.98
CA GLY A 140 -19.36 -15.24 4.39
C GLY A 140 -19.00 -16.42 5.31
N SER A 141 -18.58 -16.16 6.55
CA SER A 141 -18.15 -17.17 7.52
C SER A 141 -19.10 -17.27 8.71
N ALA A 142 -18.97 -18.32 9.52
CA ALA A 142 -19.69 -18.46 10.78
C ALA A 142 -19.00 -17.73 11.96
N SER A 143 -17.96 -16.94 11.71
CA SER A 143 -17.17 -16.28 12.76
C SER A 143 -17.95 -15.13 13.41
N THR A 144 -17.83 -15.01 14.74
CA THR A 144 -18.35 -13.88 15.51
C THR A 144 -17.27 -12.84 15.84
N THR A 145 -16.08 -12.97 15.26
CA THR A 145 -14.95 -12.07 15.52
C THR A 145 -15.27 -10.65 15.06
N PRO A 146 -14.96 -9.60 15.84
CA PRO A 146 -15.09 -8.22 15.35
C PRO A 146 -14.24 -7.98 14.10
N THR A 147 -14.77 -7.28 13.09
CA THR A 147 -14.05 -7.02 11.83
C THR A 147 -12.70 -6.34 12.04
N ALA A 148 -12.57 -5.46 13.04
CA ALA A 148 -11.32 -4.80 13.38
C ALA A 148 -10.25 -5.77 13.90
N ASP A 149 -10.65 -6.77 14.67
CA ASP A 149 -9.74 -7.80 15.19
C ASP A 149 -9.29 -8.73 14.07
N PHE A 150 -10.24 -9.14 13.20
CA PHE A 150 -9.92 -9.93 12.02
C PHE A 150 -8.98 -9.18 11.06
N PHE A 151 -9.22 -7.88 10.83
CA PHE A 151 -8.30 -7.02 10.10
C PHE A 151 -6.90 -7.03 10.73
N THR A 152 -6.82 -6.84 12.04
CA THR A 152 -5.53 -6.80 12.75
C THR A 152 -4.78 -8.12 12.63
N ARG A 153 -5.46 -9.27 12.71
CA ARG A 153 -4.87 -10.60 12.52
C ARG A 153 -4.31 -10.78 11.11
N VAL A 154 -5.13 -10.51 10.09
CA VAL A 154 -4.74 -10.62 8.68
C VAL A 154 -3.57 -9.68 8.38
N TRP A 155 -3.68 -8.43 8.79
CA TRP A 155 -2.65 -7.41 8.51
C TRP A 155 -1.33 -7.73 9.22
N SER A 156 -1.38 -8.16 10.50
CA SER A 156 -0.17 -8.57 11.24
C SER A 156 0.53 -9.75 10.58
N PHE A 157 -0.23 -10.74 10.09
CA PHE A 157 0.34 -11.87 9.35
C PHE A 157 0.98 -11.43 8.04
N ILE A 158 0.31 -10.59 7.23
CA ILE A 158 0.87 -10.09 5.97
C ILE A 158 2.15 -9.29 6.20
N LEU A 159 2.15 -8.36 7.17
CA LEU A 159 3.32 -7.55 7.50
C LEU A 159 4.47 -8.40 8.04
N GLY A 160 4.18 -9.34 8.96
CA GLY A 160 5.19 -10.24 9.52
C GLY A 160 5.78 -11.18 8.47
N TYR A 161 4.95 -11.75 7.61
CA TYR A 161 5.41 -12.66 6.56
C TYR A 161 6.21 -11.92 5.48
N ALA A 162 5.76 -10.72 5.07
CA ALA A 162 6.53 -9.85 4.17
C ALA A 162 7.92 -9.52 4.75
N LEU A 163 7.98 -9.22 6.06
CA LEU A 163 9.25 -8.96 6.76
C LEU A 163 10.18 -10.18 6.73
N LEU A 164 9.66 -11.38 6.95
CA LEU A 164 10.45 -12.62 6.89
C LEU A 164 10.94 -12.90 5.46
N ILE A 165 10.08 -12.73 4.46
CA ILE A 165 10.42 -12.94 3.04
C ILE A 165 11.51 -11.97 2.60
N LYS A 166 11.36 -10.66 2.85
CA LYS A 166 12.33 -9.65 2.39
C LYS A 166 13.71 -9.80 3.04
N ASN A 167 13.80 -10.43 4.21
CA ASN A 167 15.07 -10.72 4.90
C ASN A 167 15.60 -12.14 4.60
N GLY A 168 14.97 -12.90 3.71
CA GLY A 168 15.38 -14.27 3.37
C GLY A 168 15.19 -15.30 4.50
N ALA A 169 14.43 -14.94 5.55
CA ALA A 169 14.12 -15.83 6.66
C ALA A 169 12.96 -16.80 6.35
N ALA A 170 12.19 -16.51 5.29
CA ALA A 170 11.14 -17.39 4.78
C ALA A 170 11.03 -17.27 3.25
N VAL A 171 10.50 -18.31 2.62
CA VAL A 171 10.10 -18.30 1.20
C VAL A 171 8.58 -18.23 1.15
N TYR A 172 8.04 -17.48 0.18
CA TYR A 172 6.60 -17.42 -0.03
C TYR A 172 6.01 -18.82 -0.30
N ASP A 173 4.98 -19.16 0.46
CA ASP A 173 4.18 -20.37 0.37
C ASP A 173 2.69 -20.00 0.38
N ARG A 174 2.02 -20.27 -0.75
CA ARG A 174 0.58 -20.05 -0.93
C ARG A 174 -0.25 -20.94 -0.01
N ALA A 175 0.15 -22.19 0.22
CA ALA A 175 -0.56 -23.11 1.09
C ALA A 175 -0.51 -22.66 2.56
N LEU A 176 0.58 -22.03 2.98
CA LEU A 176 0.65 -21.36 4.28
C LEU A 176 -0.35 -20.20 4.36
N LEU A 177 -0.33 -19.28 3.40
CA LEU A 177 -1.26 -18.14 3.36
C LEU A 177 -2.72 -18.58 3.45
N THR A 178 -3.14 -19.54 2.63
CA THR A 178 -4.53 -20.03 2.61
C THR A 178 -4.91 -20.72 3.93
N ARG A 179 -4.06 -21.63 4.45
CA ARG A 179 -4.34 -22.32 5.72
C ARG A 179 -4.42 -21.35 6.89
N THR A 180 -3.52 -20.37 6.95
CA THR A 180 -3.54 -19.36 8.01
C THR A 180 -4.81 -18.50 7.93
N LEU A 181 -5.25 -18.11 6.73
CA LEU A 181 -6.51 -17.38 6.59
C LEU A 181 -7.72 -18.21 7.06
N ASP A 182 -7.77 -19.50 6.71
CA ASP A 182 -8.84 -20.40 7.18
C ASP A 182 -8.84 -20.53 8.71
N GLN A 183 -7.67 -20.65 9.33
CA GLN A 183 -7.52 -20.71 10.79
C GLN A 183 -7.95 -19.42 11.50
N MET A 184 -7.84 -18.26 10.85
CA MET A 184 -8.27 -16.98 11.41
C MET A 184 -9.80 -16.80 11.40
N LEU A 185 -10.53 -17.61 10.65
CA LEU A 185 -11.99 -17.55 10.52
C LEU A 185 -12.75 -18.44 11.51
N VAL A 186 -12.03 -19.33 12.22
CA VAL A 186 -12.56 -20.19 13.29
C VAL A 186 -12.45 -19.46 14.63
#